data_AF-A0A161ML55-F1
#
_entry.id   AF-A0A161ML55-F1
#
_cell.length_a   1.000
_cell.length_b   1.000
_cell.length_c   1.000
_cell.angle_alpha   90.00
_cell.angle_beta   90.00
_cell.angle_gamma   90.00
#
_symmetry.space_group_name_H-M   'P 1'
#
loop_
_entity.id
_entity.type
_entity.pdbx_description
1 polymer ?
#
loop_
_entity_poly.entity_id
_entity_poly.type
_entity_poly.pdbx_seq_one_letter_code
_entity_poly.pdbx_strand_id
1 'polypeptide(L)'
;MRLQFVNVKNCFLHFPQATHNNFSGPSVCALKIENNGKVYYFSPSHSPHSALTGSDLVGISPLYARLLGFKEDDIVIISSINNLGSLRQIQVSPASEDDFEILLSASDVIETSLLNQLRIVWPQQVFCAWIAPNVAVTLVVVLPLWLLSPTIAA
;
A
#
# COMPACT_ATOMS: atom_id res chain seq x y z
N MET A 1 17.65 3.80 2.03
CA MET A 1 16.99 4.90 1.30
C MET A 1 16.30 5.79 2.32
N ARG A 2 16.28 7.11 2.10
CA ARG A 2 15.60 8.06 2.98
C ARG A 2 14.16 8.25 2.52
N LEU A 3 13.23 8.08 3.45
CA LEU A 3 11.80 8.18 3.20
C LEU A 3 11.35 9.65 3.20
N GLN A 4 10.63 10.07 2.17
CA GLN A 4 10.07 11.42 2.04
C GLN A 4 8.56 11.37 1.85
N PHE A 5 7.86 12.36 2.40
CA PHE A 5 6.44 12.48 2.18
C PHE A 5 6.18 13.18 0.86
N VAL A 6 5.42 12.50 -0.02
CA VAL A 6 5.04 13.04 -1.33
C VAL A 6 3.52 13.12 -1.41
N ASN A 7 3.00 14.19 -2.01
CA ASN A 7 1.56 14.42 -2.11
C ASN A 7 0.93 13.51 -3.18
N VAL A 8 0.68 12.25 -2.80
CA VAL A 8 0.09 11.21 -3.64
C VAL A 8 -1.06 10.52 -2.92
N LYS A 9 -2.01 10.01 -3.70
CA LYS A 9 -3.27 9.40 -3.23
C LYS A 9 -3.30 7.91 -3.56
N ASN A 10 -2.27 7.21 -3.09
CA ASN A 10 -2.11 5.78 -3.23
C ASN A 10 -1.21 5.25 -2.11
N CYS A 11 -1.15 3.93 -2.01
CA CYS A 11 -0.36 3.17 -1.06
C CYS A 11 0.94 2.61 -1.69
N PHE A 12 1.52 3.32 -2.67
CA PHE A 12 2.74 2.89 -3.35
C PHE A 12 4.00 3.54 -2.78
N LEU A 13 5.15 2.96 -3.10
CA LEU A 13 6.44 3.62 -2.93
C LEU A 13 6.84 4.28 -4.25
N HIS A 14 7.13 5.57 -4.18
CA HIS A 14 7.49 6.38 -5.33
C HIS A 14 9.00 6.54 -5.45
N PHE A 15 9.51 6.43 -6.66
CA PHE A 15 10.94 6.54 -6.96
C PHE A 15 11.19 7.53 -8.09
N PRO A 16 12.38 8.18 -8.13
CA PRO A 16 12.86 8.80 -9.35
C PRO A 16 12.87 7.78 -10.50
N GLN A 17 12.62 8.22 -11.74
CA GLN A 17 12.52 7.34 -12.91
C GLN A 17 13.70 6.36 -13.04
N ALA A 18 14.93 6.84 -12.83
CA ALA A 18 16.13 6.00 -12.95
C ALA A 18 16.11 4.83 -11.96
N THR A 19 15.73 5.08 -10.70
CA THR A 19 15.61 4.04 -9.68
C THR A 19 14.41 3.15 -9.93
N HIS A 20 13.27 3.72 -10.36
CA HIS A 20 12.05 2.96 -10.68
C HIS A 20 12.30 1.90 -11.76
N ASN A 21 13.10 2.22 -12.78
CA ASN A 21 13.42 1.32 -13.88
C ASN A 21 14.09 0.01 -13.43
N ASN A 22 14.75 0.01 -12.26
CA ASN A 22 15.35 -1.19 -11.69
C ASN A 22 14.30 -2.23 -11.26
N PHE A 23 13.03 -1.83 -11.12
CA PHE A 23 11.91 -2.69 -10.72
C PHE A 23 11.00 -3.10 -11.89
N SER A 24 11.26 -2.59 -13.11
CA SER A 24 10.44 -2.81 -14.32
C SER A 24 10.69 -4.17 -14.99
N GLY A 25 11.02 -5.21 -14.23
CA GLY A 25 11.26 -6.56 -14.77
C GLY A 25 9.99 -7.25 -15.30
N PRO A 26 10.12 -8.41 -15.96
CA PRO A 26 8.98 -9.15 -16.52
C PRO A 26 8.06 -9.77 -15.44
N SER A 27 8.53 -9.88 -14.20
CA SER A 27 7.77 -10.43 -13.08
C SER A 27 7.21 -9.31 -12.21
N VAL A 28 6.02 -9.54 -11.62
CA VAL A 28 5.46 -8.63 -10.62
C VAL A 28 6.45 -8.50 -9.46
N CYS A 29 6.88 -7.26 -9.22
CA CYS A 29 7.83 -6.90 -8.17
C CYS A 29 7.08 -6.20 -7.03
N ALA A 30 7.21 -6.75 -5.81
CA ALA A 30 6.88 -6.05 -4.59
C ALA A 30 8.17 -5.58 -3.92
N LEU A 31 8.07 -4.49 -3.19
CA LEU A 31 9.14 -3.96 -2.37
C LEU A 31 8.86 -4.28 -0.91
N LYS A 32 9.84 -4.83 -0.22
CA LYS A 32 9.78 -5.16 1.21
C LYS A 32 10.55 -4.11 2.00
N ILE A 33 9.92 -3.60 3.06
CA ILE A 33 10.56 -2.80 4.10
C ILE A 33 10.44 -3.54 5.43
N GLU A 34 11.55 -3.69 6.14
CA GLU A 34 11.56 -4.13 7.54
C GLU A 34 11.84 -2.92 8.42
N ASN A 35 10.95 -2.64 9.39
CA ASN A 35 11.12 -1.56 10.34
C ASN A 35 10.58 -1.96 11.71
N ASN A 36 11.39 -1.83 12.76
CA ASN A 36 11.01 -2.12 14.16
C ASN A 36 10.33 -3.49 14.36
N GLY A 37 10.85 -4.54 13.72
CA GLY A 37 10.30 -5.90 13.81
C GLY A 37 9.01 -6.13 13.02
N LYS A 38 8.54 -5.12 12.27
CA LYS A 38 7.40 -5.24 11.34
C LYS A 38 7.90 -5.31 9.91
N VAL A 39 7.14 -6.01 9.08
CA VAL A 39 7.39 -6.16 7.64
C VAL A 39 6.24 -5.54 6.86
N TYR A 40 6.59 -4.75 5.86
CA TYR A 40 5.65 -4.07 4.99
C TYR A 40 5.99 -4.37 3.54
N TYR A 41 4.96 -4.43 2.69
CA TYR A 41 5.12 -4.70 1.26
C TYR A 41 4.51 -3.57 0.44
N PHE A 42 5.08 -3.24 -0.70
CA PHE A 42 4.60 -2.12 -1.50
C PHE A 42 4.74 -2.39 -2.98
N SER A 43 3.89 -1.75 -3.77
CA SER A 43 4.12 -1.63 -5.21
C SER A 43 5.08 -0.48 -5.48
N PRO A 44 6.08 -0.66 -6.38
CA PRO A 44 6.85 0.46 -6.88
C PRO A 44 5.98 1.33 -7.80
N SER A 45 6.21 2.63 -7.78
CA SER A 45 5.59 3.59 -8.69
C SER A 45 6.59 4.66 -9.06
N HIS A 46 6.41 5.24 -10.25
CA HIS A 46 7.16 6.42 -10.64
C HIS A 46 6.65 7.63 -9.85
N SER A 47 7.57 8.47 -9.34
CA SER A 47 7.20 9.72 -8.70
C SER A 47 6.56 10.67 -9.72
N PRO A 48 5.31 11.11 -9.54
CA PRO A 48 4.78 12.19 -10.35
C PRO A 48 5.51 13.46 -9.92
N HIS A 49 6.27 14.08 -10.84
CA HIS A 49 7.08 15.31 -10.66
C HIS A 49 8.48 15.11 -10.05
N SER A 50 9.30 16.17 -10.16
CA SER A 50 10.65 16.32 -9.58
C SER A 50 10.68 16.36 -8.04
N ALA A 51 9.65 15.82 -7.37
CA ALA A 51 9.56 15.74 -5.92
C ALA A 51 10.71 14.90 -5.31
N LEU A 52 11.23 13.93 -6.07
CA LEU A 52 12.38 13.11 -5.69
C LEU A 52 13.48 13.28 -6.74
N THR A 53 14.60 13.88 -6.35
CA THR A 53 15.76 14.13 -7.25
C THR A 53 16.96 13.23 -6.94
N GLY A 54 17.08 12.72 -5.71
CA GLY A 54 18.15 11.82 -5.28
C GLY A 54 17.81 10.34 -5.49
N SER A 55 18.77 9.55 -5.96
CA SER A 55 18.60 8.10 -6.16
C SER A 55 18.45 7.31 -4.86
N ASP A 56 18.80 7.92 -3.73
CA ASP A 56 18.67 7.39 -2.37
C ASP A 56 17.35 7.75 -1.69
N LEU A 57 16.46 8.48 -2.38
CA LEU A 57 15.16 8.92 -1.86
C LEU A 57 14.03 7.97 -2.30
N VAL A 58 13.09 7.75 -1.38
CA VAL A 58 11.85 7.02 -1.65
C VAL A 58 10.67 7.82 -1.12
N GLY A 59 9.66 8.03 -1.96
CA GLY A 59 8.44 8.75 -1.61
C GLY A 59 7.34 7.83 -1.12
N ILE A 60 6.53 8.29 -0.18
CA ILE A 60 5.29 7.65 0.25
C ILE A 60 4.25 8.72 0.57
N SER A 61 2.96 8.39 0.43
CA SER A 61 1.90 9.29 0.88
C SER A 61 2.04 9.60 2.38
N PRO A 62 2.02 10.87 2.83
CA PRO A 62 2.12 11.21 4.25
C PRO A 62 1.04 10.55 5.10
N LEU A 63 -0.19 10.43 4.57
CA LEU A 63 -1.30 9.79 5.26
C LEU A 63 -1.02 8.29 5.46
N TYR A 64 -0.54 7.60 4.41
CA TYR A 64 -0.22 6.19 4.51
C TYR A 64 1.01 5.90 5.39
N ALA A 65 2.05 6.72 5.28
CA ALA A 65 3.25 6.59 6.09
C ALA A 65 2.95 6.69 7.59
N ARG A 66 2.17 7.69 7.99
CA ARG A 66 1.75 7.88 9.40
C ARG A 66 0.91 6.71 9.90
N LEU A 67 -0.01 6.20 9.08
CA LEU A 67 -0.82 5.03 9.40
C LEU A 67 0.05 3.80 9.71
N LEU A 68 1.15 3.61 8.96
CA LEU A 68 2.09 2.51 9.18
C LEU A 68 3.13 2.78 10.28
N GLY A 69 3.19 4.01 10.79
CA GLY A 69 4.11 4.46 11.85
C GLY A 69 5.46 4.96 11.34
N PHE A 70 5.61 5.19 10.03
CA PHE A 70 6.81 5.82 9.46
C PHE A 70 6.82 7.33 9.71
N LYS A 71 8.03 7.89 9.85
CA LYS A 71 8.29 9.32 9.95
C LYS A 71 9.03 9.81 8.72
N GLU A 72 8.88 11.10 8.44
CA GLU A 72 9.68 11.75 7.42
C GLU A 72 11.17 11.64 7.77
N ASP A 73 12.00 11.45 6.75
CA ASP A 73 13.44 11.19 6.81
C ASP A 73 13.85 9.86 7.47
N ASP A 74 12.92 8.93 7.74
CA ASP A 74 13.26 7.57 8.19
C ASP A 74 14.20 6.89 7.17
N ILE A 75 15.23 6.23 7.69
CA ILE A 75 16.13 5.42 6.87
C ILE A 75 15.59 4.00 6.80
N VAL A 76 15.19 3.60 5.60
CA VAL A 76 14.61 2.28 5.32
C VAL A 76 15.51 1.46 4.41
N ILE A 77 15.52 0.15 4.65
CA ILE A 77 16.14 -0.83 3.75
C ILE A 77 15.01 -1.42 2.91
N ILE A 78 15.17 -1.36 1.58
CA ILE A 78 14.21 -1.86 0.61
C ILE A 78 14.83 -3.04 -0.12
N SER A 79 14.11 -4.16 -0.17
CA SER A 79 14.46 -5.31 -1.00
C SER A 79 13.32 -5.69 -1.95
N SER A 80 13.66 -6.19 -3.13
CA SER A 80 12.69 -6.63 -4.13
C SER A 80 12.28 -8.08 -3.89
N ILE A 81 10.99 -8.36 -4.01
CA ILE A 81 10.40 -9.69 -4.00
C ILE A 81 9.74 -9.91 -5.35
N ASN A 82 10.15 -10.98 -6.02
CA ASN A 82 9.64 -11.39 -7.32
C ASN A 82 8.77 -12.65 -7.19
N ASN A 83 8.12 -13.05 -8.28
CA ASN A 83 7.31 -14.28 -8.37
C ASN A 83 6.12 -14.29 -7.40
N LEU A 84 5.43 -13.15 -7.29
CA LEU A 84 4.25 -13.01 -6.46
C LEU A 84 3.04 -13.71 -7.08
N GLY A 85 2.20 -14.30 -6.23
CA GLY A 85 0.90 -14.82 -6.64
C GLY A 85 -0.07 -13.69 -6.99
N SER A 86 -0.99 -13.98 -7.91
CA SER A 86 -2.12 -13.09 -8.21
C SER A 86 -3.33 -13.48 -7.36
N LEU A 87 -4.07 -12.47 -6.89
CA LEU A 87 -5.31 -12.65 -6.13
C LEU A 87 -6.49 -12.29 -7.01
N ARG A 88 -7.56 -13.09 -6.93
CA ARG A 88 -8.84 -12.78 -7.57
C ARG A 88 -9.75 -11.90 -6.71
N GLN A 89 -9.61 -12.03 -5.40
CA GLN A 89 -10.44 -11.35 -4.42
C GLN A 89 -9.66 -11.13 -3.13
N ILE A 90 -9.96 -10.02 -2.46
CA ILE A 90 -9.56 -9.76 -1.07
C ILE A 90 -10.81 -9.41 -0.26
N GLN A 91 -10.74 -9.64 1.04
CA GLN A 91 -11.74 -9.13 1.99
C GLN A 91 -11.11 -8.03 2.82
N VAL A 92 -11.87 -6.97 3.05
CA VAL A 92 -11.42 -5.81 3.82
C VAL A 92 -12.51 -5.40 4.81
N SER A 93 -12.11 -4.83 5.94
CA SER A 93 -13.02 -4.20 6.91
C SER A 93 -12.62 -2.74 7.12
N PRO A 94 -13.57 -1.85 7.44
CA PRO A 94 -13.23 -0.50 7.94
C PRO A 94 -12.43 -0.59 9.24
N ALA A 95 -11.55 0.39 9.48
CA ALA A 95 -10.75 0.45 10.71
C ALA A 95 -11.49 1.11 11.88
N SER A 96 -12.54 1.88 11.62
CA SER A 96 -13.34 2.60 12.62
C SER A 96 -14.81 2.71 12.18
N GLU A 97 -15.67 3.23 13.07
CA GLU A 97 -17.08 3.52 12.78
C GLU A 97 -17.20 4.65 11.72
N ASP A 98 -16.39 5.70 11.85
CA ASP A 98 -16.30 6.79 10.85
C ASP A 98 -15.89 6.24 9.47
N ASP A 99 -14.92 5.32 9.43
CA ASP A 99 -14.51 4.66 8.18
C ASP A 99 -15.64 3.79 7.59
N PHE A 100 -16.46 3.18 8.43
CA PHE A 100 -17.61 2.38 7.99
C PHE A 100 -18.67 3.24 7.32
N GLU A 101 -19.01 4.40 7.91
CA GLU A 101 -19.97 5.33 7.31
C GLU A 101 -19.49 5.84 5.94
N ILE A 102 -18.21 6.20 5.84
CA ILE A 102 -17.59 6.62 4.58
C ILE A 102 -17.67 5.49 3.55
N LEU A 103 -17.28 4.26 3.93
CA LEU A 103 -17.31 3.09 3.06
C LEU A 103 -18.71 2.81 2.50
N LEU A 104 -19.76 2.90 3.33
CA LEU A 104 -21.15 2.71 2.90
C LEU A 104 -21.57 3.71 1.83
N SER A 105 -21.08 4.95 1.92
CA SER A 105 -21.40 6.01 0.96
C SER A 105 -20.61 5.95 -0.35
N ALA A 106 -19.48 5.23 -0.36
CA ALA A 106 -18.47 5.33 -1.42
C ALA A 106 -17.96 3.97 -1.94
N SER A 107 -18.67 2.87 -1.67
CA SER A 107 -18.28 1.50 -2.03
C SER A 107 -17.89 1.37 -3.51
N ASP A 108 -18.69 1.92 -4.41
CA ASP A 108 -18.51 1.77 -5.85
C ASP A 108 -17.24 2.50 -6.34
N VAL A 109 -16.96 3.67 -5.76
CA VAL A 109 -15.75 4.45 -6.05
C VAL A 109 -14.50 3.70 -5.58
N ILE A 110 -14.58 3.05 -4.42
CA ILE A 110 -13.47 2.26 -3.89
C ILE A 110 -13.22 1.06 -4.81
N GLU A 111 -14.25 0.28 -5.14
CA GLU A 111 -14.11 -0.92 -5.96
C GLU A 111 -13.49 -0.62 -7.33
N THR A 112 -13.94 0.46 -7.97
CA THR A 112 -13.47 0.85 -9.31
C THR A 112 -12.08 1.50 -9.31
N SER A 113 -11.66 2.11 -8.21
CA SER A 113 -10.39 2.86 -8.15
C SER A 113 -9.29 2.17 -7.33
N LEU A 114 -9.60 1.12 -6.56
CA LEU A 114 -8.68 0.52 -5.60
C LEU A 114 -7.34 0.09 -6.24
N LEU A 115 -7.38 -0.53 -7.42
CA LEU A 115 -6.16 -1.02 -8.10
C LEU A 115 -5.22 0.08 -8.60
N ASN A 116 -5.70 1.32 -8.68
CA ASN A 116 -4.86 2.50 -8.94
C ASN A 116 -4.15 2.99 -7.69
N GLN A 117 -4.59 2.53 -6.52
CA GLN A 117 -4.14 2.97 -5.21
C GLN A 117 -3.36 1.88 -4.46
N LEU A 118 -3.68 0.61 -4.69
CA LEU A 118 -3.09 -0.54 -4.01
C LEU A 118 -3.01 -1.75 -4.95
N ARG A 119 -1.84 -2.38 -5.06
CA ARG A 119 -1.65 -3.59 -5.90
C ARG A 119 -0.96 -4.74 -5.19
N ILE A 120 -0.28 -4.47 -4.09
CA ILE A 120 0.34 -5.48 -3.23
C ILE A 120 -0.38 -5.47 -1.90
N VAL A 121 -0.78 -6.64 -1.46
CA VAL A 121 -1.52 -6.84 -0.21
C VAL A 121 -0.94 -7.98 0.60
N TRP A 122 -1.10 -7.90 1.92
CA TRP A 122 -0.71 -8.95 2.85
C TRP A 122 -1.71 -9.04 4.01
N PRO A 123 -1.73 -10.17 4.75
CA PRO A 123 -2.64 -10.34 5.87
C PRO A 123 -2.51 -9.22 6.90
N GLN A 124 -3.64 -8.70 7.39
CA GLN A 124 -3.72 -7.63 8.39
C GLN A 124 -3.09 -6.31 7.95
N GLN A 125 -2.84 -6.12 6.64
CA GLN A 125 -2.44 -4.83 6.13
C GLN A 125 -3.52 -3.79 6.42
N VAL A 126 -3.14 -2.71 7.08
CA VAL A 126 -3.93 -1.50 7.13
C VAL A 126 -3.52 -0.61 5.96
N PHE A 127 -4.47 -0.04 5.24
CA PHE A 127 -4.22 0.81 4.08
C PHE A 127 -5.29 1.90 3.91
N CYS A 128 -5.00 2.87 3.06
CA CYS A 128 -5.88 4.00 2.80
C CYS A 128 -6.44 3.92 1.38
N ALA A 129 -7.74 4.15 1.24
CA ALA A 129 -8.39 4.32 -0.05
C ALA A 129 -8.98 5.72 -0.14
N TRP A 130 -8.48 6.51 -1.09
CA TRP A 130 -8.94 7.86 -1.39
C TRP A 130 -10.18 7.79 -2.28
N ILE A 131 -11.27 8.37 -1.79
CA ILE A 131 -12.55 8.43 -2.51
C ILE A 131 -12.81 9.82 -3.10
N ALA A 132 -12.16 10.84 -2.54
CA ALA A 132 -12.23 12.21 -3.00
C ALA A 132 -10.91 12.95 -2.67
N PRO A 133 -10.69 14.18 -3.16
CA PRO A 133 -9.40 14.84 -2.99
C PRO A 133 -8.90 14.99 -1.54
N ASN A 134 -9.82 15.16 -0.59
CA ASN A 134 -9.52 15.36 0.83
C ASN A 134 -10.18 14.31 1.73
N VAL A 135 -10.67 13.20 1.15
CA VAL A 135 -11.37 12.15 1.88
C VAL A 135 -10.74 10.81 1.55
N ALA A 136 -10.27 10.12 2.58
CA ALA A 136 -9.76 8.77 2.50
C ALA A 136 -10.40 7.93 3.60
N VAL A 137 -10.67 6.67 3.30
CA VAL A 137 -11.11 5.65 4.25
C VAL A 137 -9.93 4.75 4.61
N THR A 138 -9.85 4.36 5.87
CA THR A 138 -8.88 3.39 6.36
C THR A 138 -9.50 2.00 6.38
N LEU A 139 -8.87 1.06 5.70
CA LEU A 139 -9.33 -0.32 5.55
C LEU A 139 -8.24 -1.28 6.04
N VAL A 140 -8.68 -2.45 6.51
CA VAL A 140 -7.83 -3.54 6.98
C VAL A 140 -8.09 -4.77 6.13
N VAL A 141 -7.04 -5.39 5.59
CA VAL A 141 -7.13 -6.68 4.91
C VAL A 141 -7.42 -7.77 5.95
N VAL A 142 -8.58 -8.39 5.83
CA VAL A 142 -9.01 -9.47 6.72
C VAL A 142 -8.82 -10.83 6.04
N LEU A 143 -8.54 -11.85 6.84
CA LEU A 143 -8.56 -13.22 6.35
C LEU A 143 -9.99 -13.57 5.91
N PRO A 144 -10.16 -14.31 4.80
CA PRO A 144 -11.46 -14.79 4.41
C PRO A 144 -12.18 -15.49 5.57
N LEU A 145 -13.44 -15.15 5.82
CA LEU A 145 -14.22 -15.73 6.92
C LEU A 145 -14.24 -17.28 6.91
N TRP A 146 -14.14 -17.90 5.74
CA TRP A 146 -14.09 -19.36 5.60
C TRP A 146 -12.78 -20.00 6.08
N LEU A 147 -11.68 -19.24 6.24
CA LEU A 147 -10.46 -19.71 6.92
C LEU A 147 -10.60 -19.70 8.45
N LEU A 148 -11.61 -19.02 8.98
CA LEU A 148 -11.93 -18.98 10.41
C LEU A 148 -13.01 -20.01 10.79
N SER A 149 -13.62 -20.67 9.81
CA SER A 149 -14.54 -21.78 10.02
C SER A 149 -13.75 -23.05 10.39
N PRO A 150 -14.02 -23.72 11.52
CA PRO A 150 -13.34 -24.96 11.92
C PRO A 150 -13.60 -26.19 11.02
N THR A 151 -14.21 -26.03 9.84
CA THR A 151 -14.99 -27.10 9.19
C THR A 151 -14.60 -27.40 7.75
N ILE A 152 -13.30 -27.49 7.43
CA ILE A 152 -12.85 -28.28 6.27
C ILE A 152 -11.56 -29.02 6.64
N ALA A 153 -11.72 -30.03 7.50
CA ALA A 153 -10.87 -31.21 7.52
C ALA A 153 -11.81 -32.41 7.34
N ALA A 154 -12.09 -32.75 6.08
CA ALA A 154 -12.74 -34.00 5.67
C ALA A 154 -12.10 -34.45 4.36
#